data_AF-A0A6J4IHS2-F1
#
_entry.id   AF-A0A6J4IHS2-F1
#
_cell.length_a   1.000
_cell.length_b   1.000
_cell.length_c   1.000
_cell.angle_alpha   90.00
_cell.angle_beta   90.00
_cell.angle_gamma   90.00
#
_symmetry.space_group_name_H-M   'P 1'
#
loop_
_entity.id
_entity.type
_entity.pdbx_description
1 polymer ?
#
loop_
_entity_poly.entity_id
_entity_poly.type
_entity_poly.pdbx_seq_one_letter_code
_entity_poly.pdbx_strand_id
1 'polypeptide(L)' 'RTFQTLVQATGRALDAVSEEDAQGFFTHCGYGVSREQPL' A
#
# COMPACT_ATOMS: atom_id res chain seq x y z
N ARG A 1 -7.99 -22.45 0.20
CA ARG A 1 -7.70 -21.06 0.64
C ARG A 1 -9.00 -20.29 0.62
N THR A 2 -9.36 -19.58 1.69
CA THR A 2 -10.57 -18.74 1.73
C THR A 2 -10.23 -17.30 1.36
N PHE A 3 -11.23 -16.52 0.94
CA PHE A 3 -11.08 -15.09 0.71
C PHE A 3 -10.55 -14.37 1.95
N GLN A 4 -11.09 -14.70 3.13
CA GLN A 4 -10.63 -14.13 4.41
C GLN A 4 -9.15 -14.43 4.69
N THR A 5 -8.66 -15.63 4.38
CA THR A 5 -7.24 -15.96 4.52
C THR A 5 -6.36 -15.11 3.60
N LEU A 6 -6.83 -14.82 2.38
CA LEU A 6 -6.10 -13.95 1.45
C LEU A 6 -6.07 -12.51 1.99
N VAL A 7 -7.21 -11.98 2.42
CA VAL A 7 -7.29 -10.62 3.00
C VAL A 7 -6.36 -10.47 4.20
N GLN A 8 -6.36 -11.43 5.13
CA GLN A 8 -5.46 -11.38 6.30
C GLN A 8 -3.98 -11.51 5.94
N ALA A 9 -3.64 -12.29 4.92
CA ALA A 9 -2.27 -12.41 4.45
C ALA A 9 -1.80 -11.11 3.79
N THR A 10 -2.64 -10.51 2.95
CA THR A 10 -2.36 -9.23 2.29
C THR A 10 -2.26 -8.10 3.30
N GLY A 11 -3.16 -8.01 4.28
CA GLY A 11 -3.11 -7.00 5.34
C GLY A 11 -1.78 -7.01 6.10
N ARG A 12 -1.34 -8.20 6.57
CA ARG A 12 -0.04 -8.33 7.24
C ARG A 12 1.16 -7.99 6.37
N ALA A 13 1.07 -8.23 5.05
CA ALA A 13 2.11 -7.85 4.13
C ALA A 13 2.17 -6.32 3.96
N LEU A 14 1.01 -5.65 3.93
CA LEU A 14 0.91 -4.20 3.83
C LEU A 14 1.33 -3.50 5.13
N ASP A 15 1.01 -4.04 6.30
CA ASP A 15 1.43 -3.49 7.60
C ASP A 15 2.97 -3.43 7.77
N ALA A 16 3.71 -4.25 7.02
CA ALA A 16 5.17 -4.26 7.04
C ALA A 16 5.79 -3.19 6.13
N VAL A 17 4.99 -2.53 5.27
CA VAL A 17 5.44 -1.50 4.33
C VAL A 17 5.40 -0.14 5.04
N SER A 18 6.52 0.57 5.08
CA SER A 18 6.56 1.92 5.64
C SER A 18 5.95 2.96 4.68
N GLU A 19 5.65 4.14 5.21
CA GLU A 19 5.21 5.28 4.38
C GLU A 19 6.27 5.66 3.33
N GLU A 20 7.56 5.57 3.69
CA GLU A 20 8.68 5.86 2.79
C GLU A 20 8.78 4.82 1.67
N ASP A 21 8.60 3.53 1.99
CA ASP A 21 8.58 2.45 0.99
C ASP A 21 7.43 2.65 0.00
N ALA A 22 6.24 2.97 0.51
CA ALA A 22 5.07 3.26 -0.30
C ALA A 22 5.32 4.47 -1.21
N GLN A 23 5.79 5.59 -0.64
CA GLN A 23 6.10 6.79 -1.42
C GLN A 23 7.15 6.53 -2.50
N GLY A 24 8.21 5.79 -2.18
CA GLY A 24 9.26 5.39 -3.11
C GLY A 24 8.72 4.53 -4.26
N PHE A 25 7.89 3.55 -3.95
CA PHE A 25 7.23 2.70 -4.94
C PHE A 25 6.34 3.52 -5.89
N PHE A 26 5.44 4.34 -5.36
CA PHE A 26 4.54 5.15 -6.19
C PHE A 26 5.31 6.12 -7.09
N THR A 27 6.33 6.77 -6.54
CA THR A 27 7.22 7.67 -7.31
C THR A 27 7.95 6.91 -8.41
N HIS A 28 8.52 5.73 -8.13
CA HIS A 28 9.22 4.90 -9.10
C HIS A 28 8.32 4.49 -10.27
N CYS A 29 7.07 4.16 -9.98
CA CYS A 29 6.08 3.81 -11.00
C CYS A 29 5.55 5.01 -11.78
N GLY A 30 5.93 6.25 -11.43
CA GLY A 30 5.43 7.47 -12.05
C GLY A 30 3.98 7.79 -11.66
N TYR A 31 3.46 7.16 -10.61
CA TYR A 31 2.20 7.58 -10.01
C TYR A 31 2.45 8.91 -9.31
N GLY A 32 1.71 9.94 -9.70
CA GLY A 32 1.72 11.20 -8.96
C GLY A 32 1.30 10.90 -7.52
N VAL A 33 2.18 11.17 -6.55
CA VAL A 33 1.79 11.24 -5.14
C VAL A 33 0.98 12.52 -4.98
N SER A 34 -0.31 12.43 -5.29
CA SER A 34 -1.29 13.44 -4.90
C SER A 34 -1.36 13.40 -3.38
N ARG A 35 -0.47 14.15 -2.72
CA ARG A 35 -0.77 14.66 -1.39
C ARG A 35 -2.08 15.43 -1.55
N GLU A 36 -3.05 15.09 -0.71
CA GLU A 36 -4.39 15.68 -0.61
C GLU A 36 -5.49 14.99 -1.45
N GLN A 37 -6.09 13.93 -0.88
CA GLN A 37 -7.54 13.75 -0.99
C GLN A 37 -8.16 14.17 0.35
N PRO A 38 -8.85 15.32 0.40
CA PRO A 38 -9.74 15.66 1.50
C PRO A 38 -10.86 14.60 1.57
N LEU A 39 -11.23 14.22 2.80
CA LEU A 39 -12.38 13.35 3.09
C LEU A 39 -13.69 13.93 2.55
#